data_AF-A0A229SAK8-F1
#
_entry.id   AF-A0A229SAK8-F1
#
_cell.length_a   1.000
_cell.length_b   1.000
_cell.length_c   1.000
_cell.angle_alpha   90.00
_cell.angle_beta   90.00
_cell.angle_gamma   90.00
#
_symmetry.space_group_name_H-M   'P 1'
#
loop_
_entity.id
_entity.type
_entity.pdbx_description
1 polymer ?
#
loop_
_entity_poly.entity_id
_entity_poly.type
_entity_poly.pdbx_seq_one_letter_code
_entity_poly.pdbx_strand_id
1 'polypeptide(L)'
;MNTICRKFSGCLAVAVATLLPATLPASASENVVAPSAGDLAAAVSVAAQPDAIGLARSNFRQVDHIEPRRITMGEKGFPVYTLNPDFVRGVAGAPAGMLRSVAVTATADSGQKATLQAMPEGPGKWVAASVFSGNDEETLSGRIRPGSVLLNEPQINGWYELRPDGVVLLQASLPQSPVGKLVPLSEYQRNVHGRYADKMPGSDYQRDGGIGFAQAAAPPAVNTGLPVSIVAGLIAAGVAGVAIVLFAVWRRRTLTPR
;
A
#
# COMPACT_ATOMS: atom_id res chain seq x y z
N MET A 1 -16.32 90.64 -20.90
CA MET A 1 -15.37 91.28 -19.98
C MET A 1 -15.22 90.42 -18.73
N ASN A 2 -13.98 90.08 -18.43
CA ASN A 2 -13.39 89.71 -17.12
C ASN A 2 -13.65 88.32 -16.53
N THR A 3 -12.75 87.42 -16.92
CA THR A 3 -11.95 86.46 -16.14
C THR A 3 -12.15 86.45 -14.62
N ILE A 4 -12.26 85.24 -14.02
CA ILE A 4 -11.40 84.79 -12.91
C ILE A 4 -11.43 83.25 -12.82
N CYS A 5 -10.23 82.71 -12.68
CA CYS A 5 -9.82 81.32 -12.59
C CYS A 5 -10.04 80.76 -11.18
N ARG A 6 -10.45 79.49 -11.05
CA ARG A 6 -10.11 78.69 -9.86
C ARG A 6 -10.07 77.20 -10.17
N LYS A 7 -8.84 76.68 -10.12
CA LYS A 7 -8.44 75.28 -10.21
C LYS A 7 -9.01 74.51 -9.02
N PHE A 8 -9.56 73.32 -9.24
CA PHE A 8 -9.66 72.28 -8.22
C PHE A 8 -9.15 70.97 -8.79
N SER A 9 -8.01 70.54 -8.22
CA SER A 9 -7.41 69.23 -8.37
C SER A 9 -8.35 68.14 -7.83
N GLY A 10 -8.63 67.12 -8.63
CA GLY A 10 -9.24 65.87 -8.17
C GLY A 10 -8.22 64.75 -8.27
N CYS A 11 -7.76 64.25 -7.13
CA CYS A 11 -6.79 63.17 -7.00
C CYS A 11 -7.30 61.87 -7.66
N LEU A 12 -6.51 61.33 -8.59
CA LEU A 12 -6.66 59.96 -9.09
C LEU A 12 -6.11 59.02 -8.02
N ALA A 13 -6.99 58.37 -7.25
CA ALA A 13 -6.59 57.29 -6.34
C ALA A 13 -6.30 56.03 -7.17
N VAL A 14 -5.02 55.78 -7.46
CA VAL A 14 -4.56 54.50 -8.02
C VAL A 14 -4.57 53.48 -6.89
N ALA A 15 -5.59 52.62 -6.86
CA ALA A 15 -5.61 51.44 -6.01
C ALA A 15 -4.61 50.42 -6.59
N VAL A 16 -3.39 50.39 -6.04
CA VAL A 16 -2.42 49.32 -6.30
C VAL A 16 -2.90 48.10 -5.53
N ALA A 17 -3.61 47.20 -6.19
CA ALA A 17 -3.89 45.88 -5.68
C ALA A 17 -2.56 45.11 -5.58
N THR A 18 -2.02 45.01 -4.37
CA THR A 18 -0.90 44.11 -4.08
C THR A 18 -1.36 42.67 -4.33
N LEU A 19 -0.96 42.12 -5.48
CA LEU A 19 -1.03 40.69 -5.77
C LEU A 19 -0.09 39.97 -4.80
N LEU A 20 -0.63 39.55 -3.66
CA LEU A 20 -0.04 38.52 -2.84
C LEU A 20 0.01 37.23 -3.70
N PRO A 21 1.19 36.59 -3.87
CA PRO A 21 1.22 35.27 -4.46
C PRO A 21 0.45 34.33 -3.54
N ALA A 22 -0.72 33.88 -3.99
CA ALA A 22 -1.42 32.77 -3.37
C ALA A 22 -0.49 31.55 -3.47
N THR A 23 0.15 31.18 -2.36
CA THR A 23 0.83 29.90 -2.24
C THR A 23 -0.24 28.82 -2.37
N LEU A 24 -0.38 28.25 -3.56
CA LEU A 24 -1.19 27.05 -3.76
C LEU A 24 -0.66 25.99 -2.79
N PRO A 25 -1.53 25.30 -2.03
CA PRO A 25 -1.08 24.19 -1.20
C PRO A 25 -0.36 23.19 -2.10
N ALA A 26 0.86 22.82 -1.72
CA ALA A 26 1.65 21.85 -2.45
C ALA A 26 0.81 20.57 -2.61
N SER A 27 0.46 20.28 -3.86
CA SER A 27 -0.53 19.24 -4.17
C SER A 27 0.14 17.88 -4.03
N ALA A 28 -0.48 16.99 -3.26
CA ALA A 28 -0.13 15.58 -3.29
C ALA A 28 -0.21 15.07 -4.73
N SER A 29 0.73 14.20 -5.11
CA SER A 29 0.82 13.71 -6.48
C SER A 29 0.18 12.35 -6.61
N GLU A 30 -0.63 12.18 -7.65
CA GLU A 30 -1.11 10.85 -8.04
C GLU A 30 -0.02 10.00 -8.70
N ASN A 31 1.14 10.58 -9.07
CA ASN A 31 2.15 10.02 -9.99
C ASN A 31 2.79 8.73 -9.45
N VAL A 32 1.99 7.68 -9.37
CA VAL A 32 2.43 6.31 -9.15
C VAL A 32 3.08 5.83 -10.44
N VAL A 33 4.22 5.19 -10.30
CA VAL A 33 4.94 4.62 -11.43
C VAL A 33 4.24 3.32 -11.82
N ALA A 34 3.62 3.31 -13.00
CA ALA A 34 3.00 2.10 -13.55
C ALA A 34 4.08 1.06 -13.89
N PRO A 35 3.90 -0.23 -13.53
CA PRO A 35 4.79 -1.29 -13.99
C PRO A 35 4.75 -1.40 -15.51
N SER A 36 5.89 -1.72 -16.11
CA SER A 36 5.96 -1.94 -17.55
C SER A 36 5.21 -3.23 -17.94
N ALA A 37 4.89 -3.38 -19.23
CA ALA A 37 4.33 -4.64 -19.74
C ALA A 37 5.29 -5.84 -19.50
N GLY A 38 6.61 -5.60 -19.57
CA GLY A 38 7.62 -6.60 -19.26
C GLY A 38 7.61 -7.01 -17.79
N ASP A 39 7.43 -6.06 -16.87
CA ASP A 39 7.30 -6.34 -15.44
C ASP A 39 6.05 -7.17 -15.14
N LEU A 40 4.93 -6.83 -15.76
CA LEU A 40 3.69 -7.62 -15.62
C LEU A 40 3.86 -9.04 -16.13
N ALA A 41 4.48 -9.21 -17.30
CA ALA A 41 4.75 -10.52 -17.87
C ALA A 41 5.70 -11.34 -17.00
N ALA A 42 6.75 -10.73 -16.45
CA ALA A 42 7.69 -11.38 -15.55
C ALA A 42 7.02 -11.84 -14.25
N ALA A 43 6.17 -11.00 -13.65
CA ALA A 43 5.39 -11.35 -12.47
C ALA A 43 4.44 -12.54 -12.72
N VAL A 44 3.72 -12.54 -13.85
CA VAL A 44 2.85 -13.65 -14.26
C VAL A 44 3.66 -14.92 -14.51
N SER A 45 4.83 -14.81 -15.15
CA SER A 45 5.72 -15.95 -15.37
C SER A 45 6.20 -16.59 -14.06
N VAL A 46 6.49 -15.79 -13.04
CA VAL A 46 6.87 -16.29 -11.71
C VAL A 46 5.69 -16.99 -11.02
N ALA A 47 4.48 -16.44 -11.15
CA ALA A 47 3.27 -17.07 -10.61
C ALA A 47 2.99 -18.46 -11.21
N ALA A 48 3.42 -18.71 -12.46
CA ALA A 48 3.25 -19.99 -13.15
C ALA A 48 4.32 -21.04 -12.78
N GLN A 49 5.33 -20.71 -11.97
CA GLN A 49 6.38 -21.65 -11.60
C GLN A 49 5.87 -22.75 -10.63
N PRO A 50 6.48 -23.94 -10.62
CA PRO A 50 6.07 -25.04 -9.74
C PRO A 50 6.02 -24.67 -8.25
N ASP A 51 7.00 -23.92 -7.78
CA ASP A 51 7.08 -23.50 -6.37
C ASP A 51 5.93 -22.56 -6.00
N ALA A 52 5.60 -21.61 -6.88
CA ALA A 52 4.48 -20.69 -6.72
C ALA A 52 3.13 -21.44 -6.69
N ILE A 53 2.95 -22.43 -7.57
CA ILE A 53 1.78 -23.32 -7.56
C ILE A 53 1.73 -24.14 -6.26
N GLY A 54 2.88 -24.55 -5.72
CA GLY A 54 3.00 -25.21 -4.42
C GLY A 54 2.52 -24.33 -3.25
N LEU A 55 2.82 -23.03 -3.28
CA LEU A 55 2.30 -22.06 -2.31
C LEU A 55 0.77 -21.95 -2.43
N ALA A 56 0.23 -21.85 -3.65
CA ALA A 56 -1.21 -21.77 -3.87
C ALA A 56 -1.93 -23.03 -3.37
N ARG A 57 -1.39 -24.22 -3.67
CA ARG A 57 -1.90 -25.50 -3.15
C ARG A 57 -1.91 -25.53 -1.63
N SER A 58 -0.84 -25.07 -0.99
CA SER A 58 -0.74 -25.01 0.47
C SER A 58 -1.79 -24.07 1.06
N ASN A 59 -2.03 -22.92 0.43
CA ASN A 59 -3.08 -21.98 0.84
C ASN A 59 -4.47 -22.62 0.75
N PHE A 60 -4.82 -23.25 -0.38
CA PHE A 60 -6.10 -23.95 -0.54
C PHE A 60 -6.33 -25.04 0.52
N ARG A 61 -5.30 -25.81 0.87
CA ARG A 61 -5.38 -26.83 1.95
C ARG A 61 -5.64 -26.20 3.32
N GLN A 62 -4.98 -25.08 3.61
CA GLN A 62 -5.00 -24.47 4.94
C GLN A 62 -6.26 -23.61 5.18
N VAL A 63 -6.68 -22.83 4.17
CA VAL A 63 -7.75 -21.85 4.31
C VAL A 63 -9.10 -22.44 3.89
N ASP A 64 -9.14 -23.13 2.75
CA ASP A 64 -10.38 -23.66 2.19
C ASP A 64 -10.61 -25.15 2.52
N HIS A 65 -9.61 -25.81 3.13
CA HIS A 65 -9.65 -27.23 3.48
C HIS A 65 -9.88 -28.17 2.29
N ILE A 66 -9.37 -27.79 1.10
CA ILE A 66 -9.46 -28.59 -0.12
C ILE A 66 -8.10 -29.11 -0.58
N GLU A 67 -8.12 -30.27 -1.26
CA GLU A 67 -6.96 -30.81 -1.98
C GLU A 67 -7.16 -30.65 -3.49
N PRO A 68 -6.70 -29.55 -4.11
CA PRO A 68 -6.94 -29.30 -5.53
C PRO A 68 -6.15 -30.31 -6.37
N ARG A 69 -6.77 -30.99 -7.34
CA ARG A 69 -6.04 -31.88 -8.25
C ARG A 69 -5.27 -31.07 -9.29
N ARG A 70 -5.85 -29.95 -9.72
CA ARG A 70 -5.27 -29.02 -10.68
C ARG A 70 -5.43 -27.60 -10.15
N ILE A 71 -4.41 -26.78 -10.38
CA ILE A 71 -4.46 -25.34 -10.16
C ILE A 71 -4.10 -24.68 -11.49
N THR A 72 -4.94 -23.77 -11.93
CA THR A 72 -4.70 -22.95 -13.12
C THR A 72 -4.36 -21.54 -12.69
N MET A 73 -3.24 -21.01 -13.15
CA MET A 73 -2.83 -19.63 -12.91
C MET A 73 -3.43 -18.70 -13.98
N GLY A 74 -3.87 -17.51 -13.58
CA GLY A 74 -4.37 -16.49 -14.49
C GLY A 74 -3.27 -15.93 -15.38
N GLU A 75 -3.65 -15.55 -16.60
CA GLU A 75 -2.73 -14.98 -17.59
C GLU A 75 -2.49 -13.47 -17.39
N LYS A 76 -3.30 -12.83 -16.54
CA LYS A 76 -3.24 -11.40 -16.25
C LYS A 76 -2.71 -11.14 -14.85
N GLY A 77 -1.77 -10.20 -14.76
CA GLY A 77 -1.30 -9.62 -13.51
C GLY A 77 -2.03 -8.33 -13.19
N PHE A 78 -2.39 -8.14 -11.91
CA PHE A 78 -3.06 -6.94 -11.41
C PHE A 78 -2.11 -6.16 -10.49
N PRO A 79 -1.63 -4.96 -10.88
CA PRO A 79 -0.80 -4.14 -10.02
C PRO A 79 -1.52 -3.75 -8.73
N VAL A 80 -0.86 -3.98 -7.60
CA VAL A 80 -1.34 -3.55 -6.28
C VAL A 80 -0.35 -2.55 -5.71
N TYR A 81 -0.84 -1.37 -5.42
CA TYR A 81 -0.09 -0.32 -4.74
C TYR A 81 -0.39 -0.35 -3.26
N THR A 82 0.59 0.05 -2.45
CA THR A 82 0.38 0.31 -1.02
C THR A 82 0.76 1.73 -0.70
N LEU A 83 0.28 2.26 0.43
CA LEU A 83 0.60 3.62 0.86
C LEU A 83 2.11 3.88 0.86
N ASN A 84 2.50 4.96 0.19
CA ASN A 84 3.88 5.44 0.22
C ASN A 84 4.18 6.08 1.60
N PRO A 85 5.24 5.66 2.31
CA PRO A 85 5.62 6.27 3.58
C PRO A 85 5.84 7.79 3.52
N ASP A 86 6.36 8.34 2.41
CA ASP A 86 6.53 9.79 2.26
C ASP A 86 5.20 10.52 2.13
N PHE A 87 4.23 9.92 1.45
CA PHE A 87 2.88 10.46 1.40
C PHE A 87 2.24 10.47 2.78
N VAL A 88 2.39 9.39 3.55
CA VAL A 88 1.92 9.29 4.94
C VAL A 88 2.63 10.31 5.84
N ARG A 89 3.92 10.58 5.63
CA ARG A 89 4.65 11.65 6.34
C ARG A 89 4.18 13.06 6.00
N GLY A 90 3.37 13.24 4.96
CA GLY A 90 2.91 14.56 4.50
C GLY A 90 3.93 15.27 3.61
N VAL A 91 4.88 14.54 3.02
CA VAL A 91 5.87 15.12 2.10
C VAL A 91 5.15 15.67 0.87
N ALA A 92 5.44 16.93 0.53
CA ALA A 92 4.87 17.60 -0.63
C ALA A 92 5.24 16.87 -1.93
N GLY A 93 4.25 16.60 -2.77
CA GLY A 93 4.45 15.93 -4.07
C GLY A 93 4.78 14.44 -4.00
N ALA A 94 4.82 13.82 -2.81
CA ALA A 94 5.01 12.39 -2.70
C ALA A 94 3.85 11.63 -3.37
N PRO A 95 4.12 10.58 -4.18
CA PRO A 95 3.09 9.72 -4.75
C PRO A 95 2.28 9.04 -3.66
N ALA A 96 0.95 8.94 -3.79
CA ALA A 96 0.11 8.29 -2.79
C ALA A 96 0.40 6.78 -2.61
N GLY A 97 0.83 6.13 -3.69
CA GLY A 97 1.12 4.71 -3.71
C GLY A 97 2.57 4.39 -4.12
N MET A 98 3.02 3.22 -3.73
CA MET A 98 4.19 2.54 -4.29
C MET A 98 3.79 1.12 -4.68
N LEU A 99 4.30 0.63 -5.81
CA LEU A 99 4.01 -0.73 -6.25
C LEU A 99 4.50 -1.71 -5.19
N ARG A 100 3.59 -2.53 -4.68
CA ARG A 100 3.88 -3.55 -3.67
C ARG A 100 4.07 -4.91 -4.31
N SER A 101 3.18 -5.24 -5.24
CA SER A 101 3.11 -6.55 -5.86
C SER A 101 2.29 -6.49 -7.15
N VAL A 102 2.39 -7.55 -7.93
CA VAL A 102 1.46 -7.90 -8.99
C VAL A 102 0.72 -9.15 -8.53
N ALA A 103 -0.59 -9.04 -8.41
CA ALA A 103 -1.49 -10.11 -8.04
C ALA A 103 -1.82 -10.99 -9.25
N VAL A 104 -1.77 -12.31 -9.07
CA VAL A 104 -2.14 -13.31 -10.08
C VAL A 104 -3.09 -14.31 -9.46
N THR A 105 -4.27 -14.48 -10.05
CA THR A 105 -5.29 -15.39 -9.52
C THR A 105 -4.94 -16.84 -9.84
N ALA A 106 -4.90 -17.68 -8.81
CA ALA A 106 -4.88 -19.13 -8.89
C ALA A 106 -6.31 -19.66 -8.75
N THR A 107 -6.70 -20.58 -9.62
CA THR A 107 -8.03 -21.23 -9.58
C THR A 107 -7.86 -22.74 -9.43
N ALA A 108 -8.41 -23.31 -8.36
CA ALA A 108 -8.49 -24.75 -8.16
C ALA A 108 -9.50 -25.40 -9.14
N ASP A 109 -9.40 -26.71 -9.35
CA ASP A 109 -10.37 -27.48 -10.15
C ASP A 109 -11.78 -27.49 -9.57
N SER A 110 -11.93 -27.18 -8.28
CA SER A 110 -13.22 -26.95 -7.62
C SER A 110 -13.82 -25.56 -7.90
N GLY A 111 -13.08 -24.67 -8.55
CA GLY A 111 -13.45 -23.27 -8.79
C GLY A 111 -13.07 -22.30 -7.66
N GLN A 112 -12.54 -22.80 -6.53
CA GLN A 112 -12.03 -21.95 -5.45
C GLN A 112 -10.86 -21.10 -5.95
N LYS A 113 -10.81 -19.83 -5.52
CA LYS A 113 -9.81 -18.87 -5.95
C LYS A 113 -8.88 -18.47 -4.81
N ALA A 114 -7.62 -18.24 -5.16
CA ALA A 114 -6.62 -17.62 -4.32
C ALA A 114 -5.83 -16.60 -5.15
N THR A 115 -5.25 -15.59 -4.51
CA THR A 115 -4.40 -14.59 -5.14
C THR A 115 -2.95 -14.82 -4.71
N LEU A 116 -2.08 -15.09 -5.69
CA LEU A 116 -0.64 -15.10 -5.48
C LEU A 116 -0.07 -13.69 -5.70
N GLN A 117 0.75 -13.23 -4.76
CA GLN A 117 1.47 -11.97 -4.87
C GLN A 117 2.88 -12.21 -5.39
N ALA A 118 3.14 -11.74 -6.61
CA ALA A 118 4.51 -11.58 -7.11
C ALA A 118 5.06 -10.23 -6.63
N MET A 119 6.17 -10.22 -5.90
CA MET A 119 6.81 -9.00 -5.41
C MET A 119 8.09 -8.69 -6.20
N PRO A 120 8.42 -7.41 -6.44
CA PRO A 120 9.69 -7.05 -7.05
C PRO A 120 10.83 -7.25 -6.05
N GLU A 121 11.90 -7.93 -6.46
CA GLU A 121 13.16 -8.07 -5.70
C GLU A 121 14.26 -7.13 -6.21
N GLY A 122 14.02 -6.51 -7.35
CA GLY A 122 14.94 -5.61 -8.04
C GLY A 122 14.48 -5.38 -9.48
N PRO A 123 15.21 -4.59 -10.27
CA PRO A 123 14.83 -4.31 -11.66
C PRO A 123 14.63 -5.60 -12.47
N GLY A 124 13.40 -5.80 -12.96
CA GLY A 124 13.01 -6.98 -13.73
C GLY A 124 13.03 -8.32 -12.99
N LYS A 125 13.28 -8.33 -11.68
CA LYS A 125 13.33 -9.55 -10.86
C LYS A 125 12.11 -9.65 -9.96
N TRP A 126 11.45 -10.80 -10.00
CA TRP A 126 10.19 -11.04 -9.32
C TRP A 126 10.25 -12.35 -8.54
N VAL A 127 9.56 -12.39 -7.40
CA VAL A 127 9.43 -13.60 -6.57
C VAL A 127 7.98 -13.81 -6.17
N ALA A 128 7.55 -15.07 -6.09
CA ALA A 128 6.27 -15.43 -5.49
C ALA A 128 6.40 -15.32 -3.96
N ALA A 129 5.85 -14.27 -3.37
CA ALA A 129 6.09 -13.95 -1.96
C ALA A 129 5.02 -14.51 -1.01
N SER A 130 3.76 -14.49 -1.43
CA SER A 130 2.64 -14.91 -0.58
C SER A 130 1.42 -15.31 -1.39
N VAL A 131 0.50 -16.05 -0.78
CA VAL A 131 -0.81 -16.35 -1.34
C VAL A 131 -1.90 -16.01 -0.33
N PHE A 132 -2.95 -15.34 -0.78
CA PHE A 132 -4.14 -15.00 -0.02
C PHE A 132 -5.36 -15.72 -0.60
N SER A 133 -6.34 -16.04 0.22
CA SER A 133 -7.61 -16.59 -0.25
C SER A 133 -8.42 -15.55 -1.03
N GLY A 134 -9.22 -16.01 -1.99
CA GLY A 134 -10.09 -15.14 -2.79
C GLY A 134 -9.40 -14.56 -4.03
N ASN A 135 -10.01 -13.52 -4.61
CA ASN A 135 -9.53 -12.84 -5.82
C ASN A 135 -9.91 -11.35 -5.81
N ASP A 136 -9.80 -10.70 -4.66
CA ASP A 136 -10.19 -9.31 -4.46
C ASP A 136 -9.46 -8.38 -5.44
N GLU A 137 -8.17 -8.60 -5.66
CA GLU A 137 -7.35 -7.79 -6.57
C GLU A 137 -7.87 -7.82 -8.00
N GLU A 138 -8.20 -9.01 -8.52
CA GLU A 138 -8.82 -9.17 -9.85
C GLU A 138 -10.20 -8.49 -9.89
N THR A 139 -11.04 -8.79 -8.90
CA THR A 139 -12.43 -8.31 -8.86
C THR A 139 -12.51 -6.80 -8.75
N LEU A 140 -11.69 -6.19 -7.90
CA LEU A 140 -11.65 -4.74 -7.71
C LEU A 140 -10.97 -4.03 -8.88
N SER A 141 -9.91 -4.60 -9.45
CA SER A 141 -9.29 -4.05 -10.67
C SER A 141 -10.25 -4.02 -11.86
N GLY A 142 -11.25 -4.92 -11.90
CA GLY A 142 -12.33 -4.88 -12.89
C GLY A 142 -13.34 -3.74 -12.68
N ARG A 143 -13.34 -3.07 -11.52
CA ARG A 143 -14.30 -2.00 -11.16
C ARG A 143 -13.73 -0.59 -11.28
N ILE A 144 -12.40 -0.45 -11.31
CA ILE A 144 -11.75 0.86 -11.39
C ILE A 144 -11.76 1.41 -12.82
N ARG A 145 -11.71 2.73 -12.96
CA ARG A 145 -11.64 3.36 -14.28
C ARG A 145 -10.33 3.09 -15.00
N PRO A 146 -10.31 3.13 -16.36
CA PRO A 146 -9.08 3.16 -17.13
C PRO A 146 -8.15 4.28 -16.64
N GLY A 147 -6.86 3.96 -16.49
CA GLY A 147 -5.85 4.89 -15.98
C GLY A 147 -5.83 5.07 -14.45
N SER A 148 -6.80 4.51 -13.72
CA SER A 148 -6.74 4.46 -12.26
C SER A 148 -5.93 3.25 -11.79
N VAL A 149 -5.47 3.29 -10.53
CA VAL A 149 -4.76 2.15 -9.92
C VAL A 149 -5.45 1.66 -8.66
N LEU A 150 -5.21 0.39 -8.33
CA LEU A 150 -5.70 -0.21 -7.10
C LEU A 150 -4.71 0.06 -5.96
N LEU A 151 -5.12 0.91 -5.01
CA LEU A 151 -4.36 1.25 -3.82
C LEU A 151 -4.90 0.48 -2.60
N ASN A 152 -4.00 -0.16 -1.87
CA ASN A 152 -4.29 -0.86 -0.63
C ASN A 152 -3.75 -0.10 0.58
N GLU A 153 -4.60 0.05 1.60
CA GLU A 153 -4.29 0.54 2.94
C GLU A 153 -4.38 -0.64 3.92
N PRO A 154 -3.27 -1.38 4.16
CA PRO A 154 -3.31 -2.65 4.88
C PRO A 154 -3.92 -2.55 6.29
N GLN A 155 -3.71 -1.42 6.96
CA GLN A 155 -4.08 -1.22 8.36
C GLN A 155 -5.58 -1.30 8.63
N ILE A 156 -6.41 -1.03 7.61
CA ILE A 156 -7.87 -1.13 7.69
C ILE A 156 -8.44 -2.16 6.70
N ASN A 157 -7.55 -2.94 6.08
CA ASN A 157 -7.84 -3.77 4.91
C ASN A 157 -8.61 -2.98 3.85
N GLY A 158 -8.16 -1.75 3.59
CA GLY A 158 -8.85 -0.79 2.72
C GLY A 158 -8.36 -0.90 1.29
N TRP A 159 -9.30 -0.88 0.35
CA TRP A 159 -9.02 -0.89 -1.08
C TRP A 159 -9.64 0.33 -1.73
N TYR A 160 -8.83 1.06 -2.49
CA TYR A 160 -9.18 2.32 -3.09
C TYR A 160 -8.91 2.29 -4.60
N GLU A 161 -9.80 2.92 -5.37
CA GLU A 161 -9.48 3.43 -6.69
C GLU A 161 -8.69 4.73 -6.48
N LEU A 162 -7.41 4.76 -6.87
CA LEU A 162 -6.60 5.98 -6.91
C LEU A 162 -6.64 6.57 -8.31
N ARG A 163 -6.94 7.87 -8.39
CA ARG A 163 -7.11 8.66 -9.62
C ARG A 163 -6.43 10.04 -9.48
N PRO A 164 -6.40 10.86 -10.54
CA PRO A 164 -5.79 12.19 -10.49
C PRO A 164 -6.36 13.14 -9.46
N ASP A 165 -7.66 13.06 -9.26
CA ASP A 165 -8.40 13.97 -8.39
C ASP A 165 -8.56 13.47 -6.96
N GLY A 166 -8.15 12.22 -6.67
CA GLY A 166 -8.24 11.65 -5.32
C GLY A 166 -8.43 10.14 -5.28
N VAL A 167 -8.99 9.68 -4.17
CA VAL A 167 -9.28 8.27 -3.93
C VAL A 167 -10.76 8.02 -3.76
N VAL A 168 -11.23 6.86 -4.21
CA VAL A 168 -12.57 6.34 -3.89
C VAL A 168 -12.41 5.04 -3.14
N LEU A 169 -12.93 4.96 -1.92
CA LEU A 169 -12.95 3.72 -1.16
C LEU A 169 -13.88 2.71 -1.85
N LEU A 170 -13.35 1.56 -2.23
CA LEU A 170 -14.09 0.47 -2.87
C LEU A 170 -14.61 -0.53 -1.84
N GLN A 171 -13.77 -0.88 -0.88
CA GLN A 171 -14.11 -1.76 0.25
C GLN A 171 -13.11 -1.58 1.39
N ALA A 172 -13.54 -1.79 2.63
CA ALA A 172 -12.65 -1.89 3.79
C ALA A 172 -13.29 -2.73 4.89
N SER A 173 -12.47 -3.39 5.70
CA SER A 173 -12.95 -4.03 6.93
C SER A 173 -13.26 -3.00 8.02
N LEU A 174 -12.51 -1.89 8.06
CA LEU A 174 -12.69 -0.79 9.02
C LEU A 174 -12.76 0.56 8.28
N PRO A 175 -13.85 0.86 7.55
CA PRO A 175 -13.93 2.02 6.68
C PRO A 175 -13.75 3.33 7.47
N GLN A 176 -12.75 4.13 7.07
CA GLN A 176 -12.49 5.48 7.61
C GLN A 176 -13.08 6.59 6.74
N SER A 177 -13.78 6.22 5.67
CA SER A 177 -14.45 7.12 4.74
C SER A 177 -15.65 6.38 4.12
N PRO A 178 -16.69 7.07 3.65
CA PRO A 178 -17.80 6.42 2.96
C PRO A 178 -17.33 5.69 1.70
N VAL A 179 -17.79 4.45 1.51
CA VAL A 179 -17.56 3.68 0.28
C VAL A 179 -18.20 4.39 -0.91
N GLY A 180 -17.52 4.43 -2.05
CA GLY A 180 -18.00 5.05 -3.29
C GLY A 180 -17.89 6.57 -3.35
N LYS A 181 -17.46 7.23 -2.26
CA LYS A 181 -17.27 8.69 -2.23
C LYS A 181 -15.83 9.06 -2.61
N LEU A 182 -15.69 10.06 -3.48
CA LEU A 182 -14.39 10.68 -3.76
C LEU A 182 -13.91 11.47 -2.55
N VAL A 183 -12.67 11.21 -2.16
CA VAL A 183 -11.90 12.00 -1.20
C VAL A 183 -10.75 12.66 -1.97
N PRO A 184 -10.66 14.01 -1.98
CA PRO A 184 -9.55 14.71 -2.63
C PRO A 184 -8.19 14.22 -2.12
N LEU A 185 -7.19 14.14 -2.99
CA LEU A 185 -5.91 13.51 -2.63
C LEU A 185 -5.20 14.18 -1.44
N SER A 186 -5.28 15.51 -1.33
CA SER A 186 -4.71 16.26 -0.20
C SER A 186 -5.45 16.00 1.12
N GLU A 187 -6.76 15.76 1.07
CA GLU A 187 -7.54 15.37 2.24
C GLU A 187 -7.21 13.93 2.64
N TYR A 188 -7.10 13.04 1.67
CA TYR A 188 -6.66 11.67 1.93
C TYR A 188 -5.27 11.64 2.57
N GLN A 189 -4.32 12.46 2.09
CA GLN A 189 -2.99 12.61 2.69
C GLN A 189 -3.06 13.04 4.16
N ARG A 190 -3.84 14.09 4.47
CA ARG A 190 -4.03 14.54 5.87
C ARG A 190 -4.62 13.44 6.73
N ASN A 191 -5.58 12.69 6.20
CA ASN A 191 -6.26 11.62 6.92
C ASN A 191 -5.29 10.46 7.23
N VAL A 192 -4.51 9.98 6.25
CA VAL A 192 -3.52 8.91 6.50
C VAL A 192 -2.37 9.41 7.37
N HIS A 193 -1.94 10.67 7.21
CA HIS A 193 -0.92 11.28 8.06
C HIS A 193 -1.36 11.27 9.52
N GLY A 194 -2.55 11.79 9.81
CA GLY A 194 -3.09 11.82 11.17
C GLY A 194 -3.28 10.42 11.78
N ARG A 195 -3.54 9.39 10.95
CA ARG A 195 -3.65 8.01 11.43
C ARG A 195 -2.31 7.33 11.69
N TYR A 196 -1.27 7.65 10.92
CA TYR A 196 -0.12 6.76 10.77
C TYR A 196 1.26 7.41 10.89
N ALA A 197 1.39 8.73 10.81
CA ALA A 197 2.69 9.38 10.83
C ALA A 197 3.48 9.12 12.13
N ASP A 198 2.77 8.97 13.24
CA ASP A 198 3.29 8.58 14.55
C ASP A 198 3.77 7.11 14.61
N LYS A 199 3.45 6.29 13.60
CA LYS A 199 3.74 4.85 13.52
C LYS A 199 4.79 4.53 12.46
N MET A 200 5.53 5.53 11.98
CA MET A 200 6.61 5.37 11.01
C MET A 200 7.85 4.73 11.64
N PRO A 201 8.74 4.08 10.85
CA PRO A 201 10.03 3.63 11.35
C PRO A 201 10.79 4.74 12.07
N GLY A 202 11.31 4.43 13.26
CA GLY A 202 12.03 5.37 14.14
C GLY A 202 11.15 6.22 15.05
N SER A 203 9.82 6.11 14.96
CA SER A 203 8.90 6.87 15.84
C SER A 203 8.95 6.41 17.30
N ASP A 204 8.44 7.25 18.21
CA ASP A 204 8.25 6.87 19.61
C ASP A 204 7.38 5.61 19.73
N TYR A 205 6.33 5.50 18.90
CA TYR A 205 5.47 4.32 18.84
C TYR A 205 6.25 3.02 18.59
N GLN A 206 7.22 3.04 17.67
CA GLN A 206 8.06 1.86 17.44
C GLN A 206 9.03 1.62 18.61
N ARG A 207 9.61 2.69 19.17
CA ARG A 207 10.54 2.61 20.31
C ARG A 207 9.87 2.05 21.58
N ASP A 208 8.57 2.27 21.73
CA ASP A 208 7.74 1.73 22.80
C ASP A 208 7.22 0.30 22.52
N GLY A 209 7.73 -0.36 21.49
CA GLY A 209 7.39 -1.75 21.13
C GLY A 209 6.17 -1.90 20.22
N GLY A 210 5.66 -0.80 19.65
CA GLY A 210 4.59 -0.82 18.67
C GLY A 210 4.99 -1.45 17.34
N ILE A 211 4.07 -2.20 16.73
CA ILE A 211 4.25 -2.79 15.40
C ILE A 211 3.82 -1.74 14.37
N GLY A 212 4.72 -0.82 14.04
CA GLY A 212 4.51 0.27 13.08
C GLY A 212 4.63 -0.15 11.61
N PHE A 213 4.78 0.83 10.72
CA PHE A 213 5.07 0.58 9.30
C PHE A 213 6.40 -0.15 9.15
N ALA A 214 6.45 -1.19 8.32
CA ALA A 214 7.70 -1.85 7.98
C ALA A 214 8.57 -0.93 7.11
N GLN A 215 9.87 -0.89 7.40
CA GLN A 215 10.82 -0.19 6.54
C GLN A 215 10.97 -0.98 5.23
N ALA A 216 10.64 -0.37 4.09
CA ALA A 216 11.08 -0.90 2.81
C ALA A 216 12.62 -0.85 2.83
N ALA A 217 13.28 -2.00 2.69
CA ALA A 217 14.73 -2.04 2.57
C ALA A 217 15.13 -1.16 1.38
N ALA A 218 16.08 -0.25 1.59
CA ALA A 218 16.68 0.50 0.50
C ALA A 218 17.22 -0.52 -0.53
N PRO A 219 17.08 -0.26 -1.85
CA PRO A 219 17.68 -1.13 -2.85
C PRO A 219 19.18 -1.27 -2.53
N PRO A 220 19.72 -2.49 -2.47
CA PRO A 220 21.10 -2.69 -2.05
C PRO A 220 22.02 -1.91 -2.99
N ALA A 221 22.89 -1.09 -2.40
CA ALA A 221 24.02 -0.53 -3.11
C ALA A 221 24.82 -1.69 -3.71
N VAL A 222 25.05 -1.64 -5.03
CA VAL A 222 25.75 -2.70 -5.76
C VAL A 222 27.19 -2.74 -5.26
N ASN A 223 27.49 -3.64 -4.34
CA ASN A 223 28.85 -3.99 -3.95
C ASN A 223 29.06 -5.48 -4.15
N THR A 224 29.92 -5.76 -5.11
CA THR A 224 30.41 -7.06 -5.54
C THR A 224 31.12 -7.80 -4.40
N GLY A 225 30.61 -8.98 -4.02
CA GLY A 225 31.45 -10.03 -3.44
C GLY A 225 30.90 -10.81 -2.23
N LEU A 226 30.35 -12.00 -2.51
CA LEU A 226 30.29 -13.23 -1.67
C LEU A 226 29.19 -13.37 -0.57
N PRO A 227 28.78 -14.62 -0.25
CA PRO A 227 27.36 -15.00 -0.08
C PRO A 227 26.87 -15.05 1.37
N VAL A 228 25.65 -14.53 1.60
CA VAL A 228 24.97 -14.53 2.91
C VAL A 228 23.98 -15.70 2.98
N SER A 229 24.50 -16.91 3.13
CA SER A 229 23.69 -18.13 3.30
C SER A 229 23.21 -18.36 4.75
N ILE A 230 23.34 -17.39 5.67
CA ILE A 230 23.04 -17.60 7.10
C ILE A 230 22.37 -16.37 7.71
N VAL A 231 21.17 -15.99 7.26
CA VAL A 231 20.28 -15.09 8.06
C VAL A 231 18.78 -15.46 7.98
N ALA A 232 18.34 -16.32 7.04
CA ALA A 232 16.93 -16.70 6.91
C ALA A 232 16.41 -17.70 7.97
N GLY A 233 17.19 -18.00 9.02
CA GLY A 233 16.86 -19.00 10.05
C GLY A 233 16.24 -18.45 11.36
N LEU A 234 16.03 -17.13 11.51
CA LEU A 234 15.71 -16.55 12.82
C LEU A 234 14.37 -15.79 12.93
N ILE A 235 13.47 -15.87 11.95
CA ILE A 235 12.13 -15.26 12.07
C ILE A 235 11.02 -16.31 12.30
N ALA A 236 11.30 -17.60 12.13
CA ALA A 236 10.33 -18.68 12.42
C ALA A 236 10.42 -19.28 13.84
N ALA A 237 11.31 -18.79 14.72
CA ALA A 237 11.45 -19.28 16.10
C ALA A 237 10.96 -18.29 17.18
N GLY A 238 10.58 -17.06 16.82
CA GLY A 238 10.21 -16.01 17.79
C GLY A 238 8.76 -16.07 18.30
N VAL A 239 7.84 -16.68 17.55
CA VAL A 239 6.40 -16.67 17.90
C VAL A 239 5.93 -17.98 18.54
N ALA A 240 6.66 -19.10 18.34
CA ALA A 240 6.35 -20.37 18.99
C ALA A 240 6.91 -20.47 20.44
N GLY A 241 8.01 -19.76 20.75
CA GLY A 241 8.63 -19.81 22.09
C GLY A 241 7.87 -19.04 23.17
N VAL A 242 7.25 -17.91 22.82
CA VAL A 242 6.56 -17.04 23.79
C VAL A 242 5.21 -17.63 24.22
N ALA A 243 4.51 -18.33 23.33
CA ALA A 243 3.24 -18.99 23.66
C ALA A 243 3.42 -20.17 24.63
N ILE A 244 4.51 -20.95 24.51
CA ILE A 244 4.78 -22.11 25.39
C ILE A 244 5.16 -21.65 26.81
N VAL A 245 5.93 -20.56 26.95
CA VAL A 245 6.32 -20.03 28.27
C VAL A 245 5.13 -19.41 29.00
N LEU A 246 4.26 -18.67 28.30
CA LEU A 246 3.07 -18.07 28.91
C LEU A 246 2.03 -19.12 29.32
N PHE A 247 1.84 -20.18 28.54
CA PHE A 247 0.94 -21.28 28.90
C PHE A 247 1.45 -22.11 30.09
N ALA A 248 2.76 -22.35 30.18
CA ALA A 248 3.37 -23.07 31.31
C ALA A 248 3.29 -22.28 32.63
N VAL A 249 3.43 -20.95 32.59
CA VAL A 249 3.31 -20.09 33.77
C VAL A 249 1.85 -19.96 34.24
N TRP A 250 0.89 -19.90 33.31
CA TRP A 250 -0.54 -19.84 33.65
C TRP A 250 -1.02 -21.14 34.32
N ARG A 251 -0.62 -22.31 33.80
CA ARG A 251 -1.04 -23.61 34.34
C ARG A 251 -0.47 -23.91 35.74
N ARG A 252 0.69 -23.34 36.11
CA ARG A 252 1.27 -23.49 37.46
C ARG A 252 0.56 -22.65 38.51
N ARG A 253 -0.15 -21.59 38.13
CA ARG A 253 -0.85 -20.71 39.08
C ARG A 253 -2.25 -21.20 39.45
N THR A 254 -2.83 -22.12 38.68
CA THR A 254 -4.18 -22.67 38.91
C THR A 254 -4.21 -23.98 39.69
N LEU A 255 -3.06 -24.53 40.09
CA LEU A 255 -2.96 -25.83 40.78
C LEU A 255 -2.45 -25.77 42.24
N THR A 256 -2.36 -24.59 42.84
CA THR A 256 -2.16 -24.44 44.29
C THR A 256 -3.40 -23.85 44.94
N PRO A 257 -4.33 -24.68 45.45
CA PRO A 257 -5.36 -24.22 46.37
C PRO A 257 -4.71 -23.94 47.74
N ARG A 258 -5.12 -22.85 48.39
CA ARG A 258 -5.16 -22.77 49.85
C ARG A 258 -6.58 -23.05 50.29
#